data_AF-A0A800KBG1-F1
#
_entry.id   AF-A0A800KBG1-F1
#
_cell.length_a   1.000
_cell.length_b   1.000
_cell.length_c   1.000
_cell.angle_alpha   90.00
_cell.angle_beta   90.00
_cell.angle_gamma   90.00
#
_symmetry.space_group_name_H-M   'P 1'
#
loop_
_entity.id
_entity.type
_entity.pdbx_description
1 polymer ?
#
loop_
_entity_poly.entity_id
_entity_poly.type
_entity_poly.pdbx_seq_one_letter_code
_entity_poly.pdbx_strand_id
1 'polypeptide(L)'
;MDRTSLLAFLLIAVIIFLMPEYYKLVYPSTPGADSLFVDSEEKIEELPLLDLNIAPPPSPNKPEQTARSFSVRTNLYTAEISAINGGSIASFVLHNYALNDSERVELIDNNNVNNLMVGFRSIDGDDISLSGGWVADNDYDINIYERETTVTFHRAFDDKQISRSLTFYPNKYIIDINVDLSEIQRWVSQGVSTVSWPGGLPLTEPNKKDEQVYYQAMVFQGDETYTPKPQKPAKAKLERMDYPTDWIAIRTKYFITALVPQKQAPGSQVLAIQENGDIRFDVGLYFDVSHPFLSTLYIGPLEYSRIKQLGKNVDRIMNFGWAFIRPISKIVHWFLIFLYKYIPNYGFVLLVFSVLVKILVYPLTAKSYTSTKKMQAIQPMLNDLREKHKNDQKKFAQAQMALFKEHGVNPLSGCMPILL
;
A
#
# COMPACT_ATOMS: atom_id res chain seq x y z
N MET A 1 -39.00 24.10 -18.10
CA MET A 1 -38.52 23.34 -16.93
C MET A 1 -39.69 23.25 -15.98
N ASP A 2 -40.16 22.04 -15.68
CA ASP A 2 -41.32 21.84 -14.82
C ASP A 2 -41.03 22.35 -13.41
N ARG A 3 -42.06 22.81 -12.67
CA ARG A 3 -41.88 23.37 -11.31
C ARG A 3 -41.20 22.36 -10.40
N THR A 4 -41.50 21.07 -10.59
CA THR A 4 -40.87 19.92 -9.93
C THR A 4 -39.39 19.77 -10.26
N SER A 5 -38.99 19.99 -11.51
CA SER A 5 -37.57 19.95 -11.91
C SER A 5 -36.80 21.15 -11.36
N LEU A 6 -37.41 22.34 -11.34
CA LEU A 6 -36.84 23.53 -10.69
C LEU A 6 -36.66 23.32 -9.19
N LEU A 7 -37.64 22.69 -8.54
CA LEU A 7 -37.57 22.35 -7.12
C LEU A 7 -36.47 21.31 -6.84
N ALA A 8 -36.31 20.32 -7.72
CA ALA A 8 -35.23 19.33 -7.62
C ALA A 8 -33.84 19.95 -7.79
N PHE A 9 -33.64 20.83 -8.79
CA PHE A 9 -32.36 21.54 -8.96
C PHE A 9 -32.07 22.50 -7.81
N LEU A 10 -33.10 23.16 -7.27
CA LEU A 10 -32.97 24.03 -6.11
C LEU A 10 -32.64 23.22 -4.85
N LEU A 11 -33.26 22.06 -4.65
CA LEU A 11 -32.93 21.13 -3.56
C LEU A 11 -31.50 20.59 -3.68
N ILE A 12 -31.06 20.21 -4.87
CA ILE A 12 -29.68 19.76 -5.10
C ILE A 12 -28.68 20.89 -4.83
N ALA A 13 -28.97 22.12 -5.28
CA ALA A 13 -28.12 23.28 -4.99
C ALA A 13 -28.07 23.59 -3.49
N VAL A 14 -29.20 23.51 -2.79
CA VAL A 14 -29.29 23.69 -1.34
C VAL A 14 -28.51 22.60 -0.60
N ILE A 15 -28.60 21.33 -1.02
CA ILE A 15 -27.84 20.22 -0.44
C ILE A 15 -26.34 20.41 -0.65
N ILE A 16 -25.91 20.82 -1.85
CA ILE A 16 -24.49 21.06 -2.17
C ILE A 16 -23.94 22.24 -1.35
N PHE A 17 -24.75 23.28 -1.13
CA PHE A 17 -24.32 24.48 -0.39
C PHE A 17 -24.35 24.29 1.13
N LEU A 18 -25.29 23.48 1.64
CA LEU A 18 -25.40 23.17 3.08
C LEU A 18 -24.52 22.00 3.52
N MET A 19 -24.11 21.11 2.61
CA MET A 19 -23.22 19.98 2.90
C MET A 19 -21.92 20.40 3.62
N PRO A 20 -21.19 21.43 3.16
CA PRO A 20 -19.98 21.89 3.84
C PRO A 20 -20.23 22.39 5.27
N GLU A 21 -21.33 23.10 5.53
CA GLU A 21 -21.69 23.58 6.87
C GLU A 21 -22.19 22.44 7.78
N TYR A 22 -22.93 21.48 7.23
CA TYR A 22 -23.30 20.26 7.93
C TYR A 22 -22.05 19.48 8.36
N TYR A 23 -21.05 19.34 7.49
CA TYR A 23 -19.78 18.71 7.87
C TYR A 23 -19.04 19.46 8.96
N LYS A 24 -19.06 20.80 8.99
CA LYS A 24 -18.48 21.58 10.10
C LYS A 24 -19.23 21.41 11.42
N LEU A 25 -20.54 21.16 11.38
CA LEU A 25 -21.36 20.94 12.57
C LEU A 25 -21.16 19.53 13.16
N VAL A 26 -21.05 18.50 12.30
CA VAL A 26 -20.86 17.10 12.71
C VAL A 26 -19.40 16.77 13.01
N TYR A 27 -18.47 17.48 12.35
CA TYR A 27 -17.02 17.39 12.56
C TYR A 27 -16.46 18.79 12.79
N PRO A 28 -16.66 19.38 13.99
CA PRO A 28 -16.11 20.68 14.27
C PRO A 28 -14.58 20.61 14.19
N SER A 29 -14.00 21.40 13.29
CA SER A 29 -12.57 21.68 13.32
C SER A 29 -12.26 22.23 14.71
N THR A 30 -11.40 21.55 15.47
CA THR A 30 -10.92 22.04 16.76
C THR A 30 -10.38 23.47 16.59
N PRO A 31 -10.97 24.48 17.26
CA PRO A 31 -10.38 25.80 17.36
C PRO A 31 -9.08 25.69 18.17
N GLY A 32 -8.07 26.48 17.79
CA GLY A 32 -6.69 26.35 18.25
C GLY A 32 -6.50 26.17 19.76
N ALA A 33 -5.51 25.34 20.12
CA ALA A 33 -4.73 25.63 21.30
C ALA A 33 -3.81 26.81 20.94
N ASP A 34 -4.35 28.02 21.12
CA ASP A 34 -3.58 29.25 21.09
C ASP A 34 -2.47 29.19 22.13
N SER A 35 -1.28 29.59 21.68
CA SER A 35 -0.30 30.39 22.40
C SER A 35 -0.57 30.62 23.90
N LEU A 36 0.15 29.87 24.75
CA LEU A 36 0.60 30.42 26.03
C LEU A 36 1.85 31.27 25.77
N PHE A 37 1.68 32.37 25.04
CA PHE A 37 2.60 33.50 25.12
C PHE A 37 2.00 34.46 26.14
N VAL A 38 2.53 34.39 27.35
CA VAL A 38 2.42 35.49 28.30
C VAL A 38 3.39 36.56 27.79
N ASP A 39 2.84 37.68 27.32
CA ASP A 39 3.62 38.88 27.04
C ASP A 39 4.06 39.45 28.39
N SER A 40 5.22 39.01 28.84
CA SER A 40 6.00 39.67 29.89
C SER A 40 7.19 40.28 29.19
N GLU A 41 7.15 41.59 28.96
CA GLU A 41 8.34 42.39 28.70
C GLU A 41 9.24 42.32 29.94
N GLU A 42 10.05 41.27 30.04
CA GLU A 42 11.23 41.25 30.90
C GLU A 42 12.46 41.24 29.99
N LYS A 43 13.24 42.32 30.10
CA LYS A 43 14.50 42.51 29.40
C LYS A 43 15.50 41.47 29.90
N ILE A 44 15.70 40.39 29.14
CA ILE A 44 16.73 39.38 29.44
C ILE A 44 17.99 39.70 28.63
N GLU A 45 19.08 39.98 29.34
CA GLU A 45 20.44 40.10 28.80
C GLU A 45 20.87 38.82 28.08
N GLU A 46 21.58 38.94 26.95
CA GLU A 46 22.21 37.83 26.24
C GLU A 46 23.17 37.07 27.17
N LEU A 47 22.80 35.85 27.53
CA LEU A 47 23.73 34.87 28.08
C LEU A 47 24.49 34.19 26.92
N PRO A 48 25.79 33.93 27.07
CA PRO A 48 26.61 33.37 26.00
C PRO A 48 26.17 31.94 25.65
N LEU A 49 26.16 31.66 24.34
CA LEU A 49 25.86 30.37 23.72
C LEU A 49 26.64 29.23 24.39
N LEU A 50 25.91 28.33 25.07
CA LEU A 50 26.41 27.01 25.40
C LEU A 50 26.30 26.14 24.15
N ASP A 51 27.45 25.62 23.68
CA ASP A 51 27.56 24.62 22.61
C ASP A 51 26.77 23.36 23.00
N LEU A 52 25.48 23.34 22.68
CA LEU A 52 24.70 22.10 22.63
C LEU A 52 25.06 21.39 21.32
N ASN A 53 26.05 20.53 21.44
CA ASN A 53 26.45 19.57 20.41
C ASN A 53 25.30 18.56 20.22
N ILE A 54 24.25 18.96 19.51
CA ILE A 54 23.16 18.07 19.09
C ILE A 54 23.69 17.23 17.94
N ALA A 55 24.06 15.99 18.24
CA ALA A 55 24.49 15.05 17.22
C ALA A 55 23.36 14.81 16.20
N PRO A 56 23.67 14.81 14.88
CA PRO A 56 22.71 14.40 13.85
C PRO A 56 22.28 12.93 14.06
N PRO A 57 21.10 12.52 13.52
CA PRO A 57 20.70 11.11 13.54
C PRO A 57 21.82 10.24 12.94
N PRO A 58 22.06 9.04 13.48
CA PRO A 58 23.20 8.23 13.07
C PRO A 58 23.16 8.00 11.55
N SER A 59 24.19 8.48 10.86
CA SER A 59 24.46 8.07 9.48
C SER A 59 24.62 6.55 9.45
N PRO A 60 24.18 5.87 8.37
CA PRO A 60 24.49 4.46 8.19
C PRO A 60 26.01 4.33 8.14
N ASN A 61 26.57 3.68 9.16
CA ASN A 61 27.99 3.36 9.18
C ASN A 61 28.33 2.57 7.90
N LYS A 62 29.39 3.02 7.23
CA LYS A 62 30.05 2.31 6.13
C LYS A 62 30.37 0.88 6.62
N PRO A 63 30.20 -0.16 5.79
CA PRO A 63 30.29 -1.55 6.26
C PRO A 63 31.71 -1.88 6.72
N GLU A 64 31.91 -1.93 8.03
CA GLU A 64 33.06 -2.57 8.66
C GLU A 64 32.71 -4.04 8.93
N GLN A 65 33.62 -4.92 8.49
CA GLN A 65 33.52 -6.38 8.39
C GLN A 65 32.56 -6.88 7.31
N THR A 66 33.12 -7.63 6.33
CA THR A 66 32.35 -8.57 5.50
C THR A 66 31.64 -9.53 6.45
N ALA A 67 30.39 -9.19 6.77
CA ALA A 67 29.55 -10.04 7.58
C ALA A 67 29.44 -11.41 6.91
N ARG A 68 29.53 -12.48 7.70
CA ARG A 68 29.36 -13.83 7.17
C ARG A 68 27.97 -13.93 6.55
N SER A 69 27.91 -14.34 5.29
CA SER A 69 26.68 -14.61 4.56
C SER A 69 26.67 -16.03 4.02
N PHE A 70 25.49 -16.56 3.77
CA PHE A 70 25.28 -17.85 3.11
C PHE A 70 24.02 -17.79 2.23
N SER A 71 23.96 -18.66 1.22
CA SER A 71 22.83 -18.72 0.30
C SER A 71 21.73 -19.65 0.82
N VAL A 72 20.46 -19.26 0.65
CA VAL A 72 19.28 -20.09 0.86
C VAL A 72 18.56 -20.23 -0.48
N ARG A 73 18.52 -21.44 -1.02
CA ARG A 73 17.88 -21.74 -2.32
C ARG A 73 16.60 -22.53 -2.10
N THR A 74 15.50 -22.05 -2.66
CA THR A 74 14.18 -22.71 -2.62
C THR A 74 13.70 -23.04 -4.03
N ASN A 75 12.49 -23.61 -4.17
CA ASN A 75 11.88 -23.78 -5.51
C ASN A 75 11.50 -22.44 -6.15
N LEU A 76 11.29 -21.38 -5.36
CA LEU A 76 10.70 -20.12 -5.82
C LEU A 76 11.67 -18.95 -5.90
N TYR A 77 12.73 -18.96 -5.11
CA TYR A 77 13.73 -17.90 -5.02
C TYR A 77 15.08 -18.41 -4.52
N THR A 78 16.11 -17.59 -4.74
CA THR A 78 17.42 -17.70 -4.08
C THR A 78 17.64 -16.43 -3.26
N ALA A 79 17.94 -16.59 -1.97
CA ALA A 79 18.26 -15.48 -1.08
C ALA A 79 19.71 -15.59 -0.60
N GLU A 80 20.35 -14.46 -0.33
CA GLU A 80 21.59 -14.40 0.44
C GLU A 80 21.26 -13.83 1.82
N ILE A 81 21.61 -14.55 2.88
CA ILE A 81 21.32 -14.16 4.26
C ILE A 81 22.62 -13.74 4.92
N SER A 82 22.63 -12.52 5.47
CA SER A 82 23.77 -11.93 6.17
C SER A 82 23.56 -11.99 7.68
N ALA A 83 24.64 -12.20 8.44
CA ALA A 83 24.59 -12.07 9.89
C ALA A 83 24.22 -10.65 10.38
N ILE A 84 24.30 -9.62 9.53
CA ILE A 84 23.84 -8.27 9.88
C ILE A 84 22.37 -8.32 10.31
N ASN A 85 22.02 -7.54 11.34
CA ASN A 85 20.70 -7.52 11.97
C ASN A 85 20.18 -8.91 12.41
N GLY A 86 21.05 -9.92 12.54
CA GLY A 86 20.66 -11.29 12.90
C GLY A 86 19.91 -12.01 11.78
N GLY A 87 20.31 -11.80 10.52
CA GLY A 87 19.72 -12.48 9.36
C GLY A 87 19.09 -11.53 8.34
N SER A 88 19.66 -10.34 8.11
CA SER A 88 19.20 -9.48 7.03
C SER A 88 19.35 -10.17 5.67
N ILE A 89 18.44 -9.87 4.76
CA ILE A 89 18.44 -10.42 3.42
C ILE A 89 19.31 -9.52 2.55
N ALA A 90 20.45 -10.02 2.06
CA ALA A 90 21.38 -9.29 1.23
C ALA A 90 21.07 -9.36 -0.28
N SER A 91 20.39 -10.42 -0.70
CA SER A 91 19.86 -10.62 -2.06
C SER A 91 18.60 -11.49 -1.96
N PHE A 92 17.63 -11.28 -2.83
CA PHE A 92 16.39 -12.04 -2.96
C PHE A 92 15.93 -12.11 -4.43
N VAL A 93 16.48 -13.09 -5.15
CA VAL A 93 16.21 -13.30 -6.58
C VAL A 93 15.05 -14.27 -6.78
N LEU A 94 13.99 -13.83 -7.47
CA LEU A 94 12.84 -14.66 -7.81
C LEU A 94 13.10 -15.52 -9.04
N HIS A 95 12.77 -16.83 -8.98
CA HIS A 95 13.05 -17.75 -10.09
C HIS A 95 12.05 -17.63 -11.26
N ASN A 96 10.80 -17.25 -10.97
CA ASN A 96 9.68 -17.28 -11.92
C ASN A 96 9.31 -15.91 -12.51
N TYR A 97 10.08 -14.86 -12.18
CA TYR A 97 9.79 -13.50 -12.62
C TYR A 97 11.05 -12.90 -13.23
N ALA A 98 10.91 -12.34 -14.43
CA ALA A 98 11.98 -11.70 -15.16
C ALA A 98 11.62 -10.23 -15.44
N LEU A 99 12.65 -9.40 -15.44
CA LEU A 99 12.65 -8.03 -15.91
C LEU A 99 12.58 -8.01 -17.44
N ASN A 100 12.41 -6.81 -18.01
CA ASN A 100 12.27 -6.64 -19.45
C ASN A 100 13.51 -7.02 -20.27
N ASP A 101 14.68 -7.04 -19.65
CA ASP A 101 15.96 -7.49 -20.21
C ASP A 101 16.20 -9.01 -20.01
N SER A 102 15.21 -9.74 -19.50
CA SER A 102 15.27 -11.16 -19.14
C SER A 102 16.11 -11.48 -17.90
N GLU A 103 16.65 -10.49 -17.21
CA GLU A 103 17.25 -10.70 -15.89
C GLU A 103 16.17 -11.11 -14.88
N ARG A 104 16.53 -11.88 -13.86
CA ARG A 104 15.57 -12.26 -12.82
C ARG A 104 15.29 -11.07 -11.92
N VAL A 105 14.05 -10.99 -11.43
CA VAL A 105 13.67 -9.96 -10.46
C VAL A 105 14.43 -10.15 -9.16
N GLU A 106 15.18 -9.13 -8.75
CA GLU A 106 15.84 -8.99 -7.45
C GLU A 106 15.06 -7.96 -6.61
N LEU A 107 14.72 -8.33 -5.37
CA LEU A 107 13.91 -7.51 -4.45
C LEU A 107 14.73 -6.78 -3.37
N ILE A 108 16.06 -6.93 -3.38
CA ILE A 108 17.00 -6.29 -2.48
C ILE A 108 18.02 -5.46 -3.28
N ASP A 109 18.25 -4.24 -2.82
CA ASP A 109 19.26 -3.31 -3.36
C ASP A 109 20.07 -2.67 -2.21
N ASN A 110 20.92 -1.72 -2.56
CA ASN A 110 21.75 -0.99 -1.58
C ASN A 110 20.92 -0.16 -0.57
N ASN A 111 19.66 0.15 -0.86
CA ASN A 111 18.81 0.94 0.02
C ASN A 111 18.19 0.05 1.10
N ASN A 112 17.78 -1.17 0.77
CA ASN A 112 17.06 -2.07 1.68
C ASN A 112 17.86 -3.30 2.14
N VAL A 113 19.14 -3.43 1.79
CA VAL A 113 20.05 -4.50 2.29
C VAL A 113 20.15 -4.59 3.82
N ASN A 114 19.96 -3.46 4.52
CA ASN A 114 19.93 -3.38 5.98
C ASN A 114 18.53 -3.64 6.55
N ASN A 115 17.77 -4.54 5.91
CA ASN A 115 16.42 -4.92 6.34
C ASN A 115 16.41 -5.70 7.67
N LEU A 116 15.20 -5.90 8.19
CA LEU A 116 14.90 -6.60 9.43
C LEU A 116 15.64 -6.03 10.66
N MET A 117 15.97 -4.75 10.65
CA MET A 117 16.69 -4.10 11.74
C MET A 117 15.92 -4.21 13.05
N VAL A 118 16.60 -4.58 14.13
CA VAL A 118 16.06 -4.59 15.48
C VAL A 118 16.68 -3.48 16.29
N GLY A 119 15.87 -2.74 17.02
CA GLY A 119 16.34 -1.73 17.94
C GLY A 119 15.35 -1.48 19.06
N PHE A 120 15.84 -0.87 20.13
CA PHE A 120 15.02 -0.48 21.27
C PHE A 120 15.62 0.74 21.95
N ARG A 121 14.80 1.42 22.75
CA ARG A 121 15.28 2.50 23.61
C ARG A 121 15.71 1.92 24.96
N SER A 122 16.91 2.21 25.42
CA SER A 122 17.41 1.76 26.73
C SER A 122 16.68 2.46 27.87
N ILE A 123 16.74 1.88 29.07
CA ILE A 123 16.24 2.54 30.30
C ILE A 123 16.94 3.87 30.59
N ASP A 124 18.18 4.05 30.12
CA ASP A 124 18.97 5.28 30.22
C ASP A 124 18.58 6.32 29.16
N GLY A 125 17.73 5.93 28.20
CA GLY A 125 17.16 6.80 27.18
C GLY A 125 17.86 6.79 25.83
N ASP A 126 18.90 5.97 25.66
CA ASP A 126 19.66 5.81 24.41
C ASP A 126 18.92 4.93 23.40
N ASP A 127 19.03 5.24 22.10
CA ASP A 127 18.53 4.37 21.04
C ASP A 127 19.58 3.30 20.69
N ILE A 128 19.31 2.06 21.07
CA ILE A 128 20.19 0.91 20.86
C ILE A 128 19.82 0.19 19.56
N SER A 129 20.78 0.10 18.65
CA SER A 129 20.68 -0.72 17.44
C SER A 129 21.34 -2.08 17.64
N LEU A 130 20.61 -3.15 17.34
CA LEU A 130 21.11 -4.52 17.38
C LEU A 130 21.62 -4.98 16.01
N SER A 131 22.33 -4.13 15.26
CA SER A 131 22.75 -4.46 13.89
C SER A 131 23.96 -5.39 13.79
N GLY A 132 24.98 -5.20 14.64
CA GLY A 132 26.21 -6.01 14.63
C GLY A 132 26.21 -7.24 15.55
N GLY A 133 27.33 -7.96 15.63
CA GLY A 133 27.59 -8.94 16.70
C GLY A 133 26.74 -10.22 16.73
N TRP A 134 25.97 -10.48 15.66
CA TRP A 134 25.23 -11.73 15.52
C TRP A 134 26.11 -12.82 14.91
N VAL A 135 25.90 -14.05 15.37
CA VAL A 135 26.54 -15.26 14.87
C VAL A 135 25.45 -16.24 14.48
N ALA A 136 25.49 -16.72 13.24
CA ALA A 136 24.58 -17.75 12.77
C ALA A 136 25.06 -19.14 13.24
N ASP A 137 24.10 -20.01 13.57
CA ASP A 137 24.37 -21.45 13.79
C ASP A 137 24.73 -22.18 12.48
N ASN A 138 24.52 -21.51 11.34
CA ASN A 138 24.76 -22.01 10.00
C ASN A 138 25.70 -21.07 9.23
N ASP A 139 26.75 -21.62 8.63
CA ASP A 139 27.75 -20.89 7.82
C ASP A 139 27.94 -21.46 6.40
N TYR A 140 27.01 -22.31 5.95
CA TYR A 140 27.04 -22.95 4.63
C TYR A 140 25.75 -22.75 3.85
N ASP A 141 25.82 -22.89 2.53
CA ASP A 141 24.66 -22.75 1.64
C ASP A 141 23.61 -23.84 1.92
N ILE A 142 22.34 -23.43 2.00
CA ILE A 142 21.19 -24.29 2.31
C ILE A 142 20.31 -24.43 1.07
N ASN A 143 19.94 -25.67 0.75
CA ASN A 143 18.98 -26.01 -0.29
C ASN A 143 17.69 -26.56 0.32
N ILE A 144 16.56 -25.91 0.05
CA ILE A 144 15.27 -26.15 0.68
C ILE A 144 14.23 -26.50 -0.40
N TYR A 145 14.15 -27.79 -0.74
CA TYR A 145 13.27 -28.26 -1.83
C TYR A 145 12.10 -29.12 -1.36
N GLU A 146 12.19 -29.74 -0.18
CA GLU A 146 11.18 -30.69 0.31
C GLU A 146 10.57 -30.31 1.66
N ARG A 147 11.41 -29.91 2.63
CA ARG A 147 11.00 -29.56 4.00
C ARG A 147 11.46 -28.15 4.35
N GLU A 148 10.73 -27.51 5.27
CA GLU A 148 11.15 -26.23 5.84
C GLU A 148 12.48 -26.37 6.62
N THR A 149 13.21 -25.26 6.74
CA THR A 149 14.47 -25.21 7.48
C THR A 149 14.56 -23.89 8.24
N THR A 150 14.99 -23.97 9.49
CA THR A 150 15.17 -22.82 10.37
C THR A 150 16.65 -22.54 10.55
N VAL A 151 17.04 -21.27 10.41
CA VAL A 151 18.37 -20.78 10.76
C VAL A 151 18.24 -19.84 11.95
N THR A 152 19.06 -20.08 12.97
CA THR A 152 19.09 -19.27 14.18
C THR A 152 20.37 -18.44 14.25
N PHE A 153 20.21 -17.20 14.67
CA PHE A 153 21.26 -16.23 14.92
C PHE A 153 21.25 -15.91 16.40
N HIS A 154 22.43 -15.82 17.00
CA HIS A 154 22.62 -15.49 18.40
C HIS A 154 23.50 -14.27 18.54
N ARG A 155 23.22 -13.44 19.54
CA ARG A 155 24.06 -12.31 19.90
C ARG A 155 24.19 -12.22 21.41
N ALA A 156 25.41 -11.94 21.87
CA ALA A 156 25.64 -11.58 23.26
C ALA A 156 25.30 -10.09 23.49
N PHE A 157 24.64 -9.81 24.62
CA PHE A 157 24.29 -8.47 25.09
C PHE A 157 24.41 -8.46 26.62
N ASP A 158 25.43 -7.79 27.15
CA ASP A 158 25.69 -7.68 28.61
C ASP A 158 25.59 -9.03 29.36
N ASP A 159 26.40 -9.99 28.91
CA ASP A 159 26.46 -11.40 29.37
C ASP A 159 25.17 -12.23 29.22
N LYS A 160 24.15 -11.67 28.57
CA LYS A 160 22.93 -12.39 28.15
C LYS A 160 22.97 -12.73 26.67
N GLN A 161 22.23 -13.76 26.30
CA GLN A 161 22.11 -14.18 24.92
C GLN A 161 20.71 -13.85 24.42
N ILE A 162 20.66 -13.16 23.28
CA ILE A 162 19.43 -12.93 22.52
C ILE A 162 19.49 -13.74 21.23
N SER A 163 18.32 -14.08 20.68
CA SER A 163 18.26 -14.91 19.49
C SER A 163 17.23 -14.42 18.47
N ARG A 164 17.49 -14.75 17.21
CA ARG A 164 16.55 -14.58 16.12
C ARG A 164 16.56 -15.83 15.25
N SER A 165 15.39 -16.36 14.92
CA SER A 165 15.26 -17.49 14.01
C SER A 165 14.49 -17.10 12.75
N LEU A 166 14.96 -17.57 11.59
CA LEU A 166 14.29 -17.42 10.30
C LEU A 166 13.95 -18.81 9.75
N THR A 167 12.67 -19.08 9.51
CA THR A 167 12.19 -20.35 8.94
C THR A 167 11.77 -20.15 7.50
N PHE A 168 12.41 -20.89 6.61
CA PHE A 168 12.22 -20.85 5.16
C PHE A 168 11.47 -22.09 4.69
N TYR A 169 10.65 -21.93 3.64
CA TYR A 169 9.79 -22.99 3.11
C TYR A 169 10.10 -23.26 1.63
N PRO A 170 10.02 -24.52 1.15
CA PRO A 170 10.34 -24.84 -0.24
C PRO A 170 9.50 -24.12 -1.29
N ASN A 171 8.19 -23.98 -1.03
CA ASN A 171 7.18 -23.54 -2.00
C ASN A 171 6.39 -22.31 -1.52
N LYS A 172 6.97 -21.48 -0.66
CA LYS A 172 6.31 -20.26 -0.17
C LYS A 172 7.28 -19.08 -0.19
N TYR A 173 6.72 -17.89 -0.41
CA TYR A 173 7.43 -16.60 -0.29
C TYR A 173 7.39 -16.03 1.13
N ILE A 174 6.86 -16.81 2.10
CA ILE A 174 6.90 -16.44 3.51
C ILE A 174 8.20 -16.91 4.15
N ILE A 175 8.69 -16.11 5.09
CA ILE A 175 9.77 -16.44 6.02
C ILE A 175 9.21 -16.14 7.40
N ASP A 176 9.12 -17.16 8.24
CA ASP A 176 8.68 -16.95 9.62
C ASP A 176 9.87 -16.47 10.46
N ILE A 177 9.63 -15.40 11.20
CA ILE A 177 10.61 -14.71 12.04
C ILE A 177 10.20 -14.92 13.50
N ASN A 178 11.16 -15.39 14.30
CA ASN A 178 11.07 -15.40 15.74
C ASN A 178 12.19 -14.52 16.31
N VAL A 179 11.87 -13.52 17.11
CA VAL A 179 12.85 -12.67 17.80
C VAL A 179 12.66 -12.81 19.30
N ASP A 180 13.69 -13.27 20.00
CA ASP A 180 13.66 -13.44 21.44
C ASP A 180 14.66 -12.49 22.12
N LEU A 181 14.10 -11.50 22.82
CA LEU A 181 14.82 -10.50 23.61
C LEU A 181 14.46 -10.60 25.11
N SER A 182 13.81 -11.68 25.56
CA SER A 182 13.28 -11.76 26.93
C SER A 182 14.37 -11.65 28.00
N GLU A 183 15.55 -12.21 27.72
CA GLU A 183 16.69 -12.13 28.62
C GLU A 183 17.21 -10.71 28.83
N ILE A 184 16.92 -9.78 27.89
CA ILE A 184 17.35 -8.38 27.98
C ILE A 184 16.22 -7.40 28.32
N GLN A 185 15.06 -7.89 28.74
CA GLN A 185 13.91 -7.02 29.05
C GLN A 185 14.25 -5.89 30.03
N ARG A 186 15.10 -6.14 31.03
CA ARG A 186 15.45 -5.13 32.06
C ARG A 186 16.19 -3.90 31.51
N TRP A 187 16.81 -4.00 30.33
CA TRP A 187 17.50 -2.88 29.68
C TRP A 187 16.59 -2.15 28.69
N VAL A 188 15.44 -2.72 28.33
CA VAL A 188 14.53 -2.19 27.33
C VAL A 188 13.49 -1.29 28.01
N SER A 189 13.51 0.01 27.66
CA SER A 189 12.54 0.97 28.16
C SER A 189 11.12 0.54 27.78
N GLN A 190 10.23 0.55 28.76
CA GLN A 190 8.83 0.12 28.63
C GLN A 190 8.64 -1.33 28.14
N GLY A 191 9.71 -2.13 28.03
CA GLY A 191 9.67 -3.47 27.47
C GLY A 191 9.30 -3.52 25.98
N VAL A 192 9.46 -2.43 25.22
CA VAL A 192 9.10 -2.36 23.80
C VAL A 192 10.33 -2.27 22.91
N SER A 193 10.40 -3.14 21.90
CA SER A 193 11.39 -3.11 20.83
C SER A 193 10.73 -2.93 19.46
N THR A 194 11.55 -2.76 18.43
CA THR A 194 11.12 -2.62 17.03
C THR A 194 11.77 -3.68 16.16
N VAL A 195 11.01 -4.18 15.19
CA VAL A 195 11.56 -4.77 13.97
C VAL A 195 11.16 -3.91 12.79
N SER A 196 12.13 -3.52 11.95
CA SER A 196 11.89 -2.61 10.83
C SER A 196 12.46 -3.09 9.50
N TRP A 197 11.80 -2.66 8.43
CA TRP A 197 12.23 -2.81 7.04
C TRP A 197 12.51 -1.41 6.48
N PRO A 198 13.75 -0.89 6.63
CA PRO A 198 14.17 0.35 5.98
C PRO A 198 14.45 0.14 4.49
N GLY A 199 14.40 1.23 3.73
CA GLY A 199 14.93 1.28 2.37
C GLY A 199 13.94 0.93 1.27
N GLY A 200 12.77 0.38 1.60
CA GLY A 200 11.72 0.15 0.62
C GLY A 200 11.90 -1.14 -0.19
N LEU A 201 11.45 -1.09 -1.44
CA LEU A 201 11.68 -2.12 -2.45
C LEU A 201 12.25 -1.49 -3.73
N PRO A 202 13.10 -2.20 -4.48
CA PRO A 202 13.54 -1.73 -5.79
C PRO A 202 12.36 -1.65 -6.76
N LEU A 203 12.41 -0.64 -7.62
CA LEU A 203 11.47 -0.48 -8.74
C LEU A 203 11.87 -1.43 -9.87
N THR A 204 10.93 -2.24 -10.34
CA THR A 204 11.19 -3.32 -11.32
C THR A 204 10.72 -2.99 -12.74
N GLU A 205 10.04 -1.87 -12.94
CA GLU A 205 9.52 -1.45 -14.25
C GLU A 205 10.48 -0.45 -14.94
N PRO A 206 10.59 -0.49 -16.29
CA PRO A 206 11.39 0.50 -17.01
C PRO A 206 10.89 1.94 -16.81
N ASN A 207 9.57 2.13 -16.70
CA ASN A 207 8.99 3.44 -16.42
C ASN A 207 8.80 3.64 -14.92
N LYS A 208 9.84 4.15 -14.27
CA LYS A 208 9.84 4.46 -12.83
C LYS A 208 8.72 5.39 -12.42
N LYS A 209 8.36 6.39 -13.23
CA LYS A 209 7.31 7.37 -12.90
C LYS A 209 5.94 6.71 -12.79
N ASP A 210 5.64 5.78 -13.70
CA ASP A 210 4.38 5.04 -13.67
C ASP A 210 4.35 4.06 -12.49
N GLU A 211 5.48 3.40 -12.19
CA GLU A 211 5.57 2.47 -11.06
C GLU A 211 5.45 3.18 -9.72
N GLN A 212 6.01 4.39 -9.58
CA GLN A 212 5.91 5.21 -8.36
C GLN A 212 4.47 5.50 -7.94
N VAL A 213 3.50 5.50 -8.86
CA VAL A 213 2.06 5.62 -8.52
C VAL A 213 1.58 4.47 -7.63
N TYR A 214 2.16 3.29 -7.80
CA TYR A 214 1.85 2.09 -7.02
C TYR A 214 2.80 1.88 -5.83
N TYR A 215 3.87 2.66 -5.75
CA TYR A 215 4.90 2.51 -4.73
C TYR A 215 4.46 3.17 -3.42
N GLN A 216 4.11 2.35 -2.44
CA GLN A 216 3.46 2.80 -1.21
C GLN A 216 3.90 1.97 -0.01
N ALA A 217 4.15 2.64 1.11
CA ALA A 217 4.10 2.02 2.43
C ALA A 217 2.66 1.99 2.95
N MET A 218 2.31 0.94 3.66
CA MET A 218 0.99 0.75 4.24
C MET A 218 1.11 0.22 5.67
N VAL A 219 0.30 0.79 6.55
CA VAL A 219 0.08 0.32 7.92
C VAL A 219 -1.39 -0.06 8.03
N PHE A 220 -1.70 -1.23 8.57
CA PHE A 220 -3.08 -1.66 8.80
C PHE A 220 -3.40 -1.76 10.29
N GLN A 221 -4.35 -0.94 10.70
CA GLN A 221 -4.74 -0.71 12.09
C GLN A 221 -6.25 -0.46 12.13
N GLY A 222 -6.97 -1.12 13.04
CA GLY A 222 -8.39 -0.84 13.26
C GLY A 222 -9.28 -0.99 12.02
N ASP A 223 -9.00 -1.97 11.18
CA ASP A 223 -9.66 -2.21 9.88
C ASP A 223 -9.44 -1.13 8.79
N GLU A 224 -8.51 -0.19 9.00
CA GLU A 224 -8.16 0.85 8.04
C GLU A 224 -6.69 0.75 7.60
N THR A 225 -6.43 1.17 6.36
CA THR A 225 -5.08 1.30 5.81
C THR A 225 -4.63 2.75 5.89
N TYR A 226 -3.50 2.99 6.55
CA TYR A 226 -2.79 4.26 6.53
C TYR A 226 -1.61 4.22 5.54
N THR A 227 -1.44 5.28 4.77
CA THR A 227 -0.32 5.45 3.83
C THR A 227 0.31 6.82 4.07
N PRO A 228 1.60 6.88 4.46
CA PRO A 228 2.29 8.13 4.70
C PRO A 228 2.44 8.91 3.40
N LYS A 229 2.40 10.24 3.48
CA LYS A 229 2.72 11.09 2.33
C LYS A 229 4.24 11.33 2.29
N PRO A 230 4.92 11.03 1.16
CA PRO A 230 6.34 11.32 1.03
C PRO A 230 6.64 12.82 1.22
N GLN A 231 7.67 13.12 2.02
CA GLN A 231 8.11 14.49 2.29
C GLN A 231 9.59 14.68 1.94
N LYS A 232 9.99 15.92 1.66
CA LYS A 232 11.41 16.26 1.50
C LYS A 232 12.20 15.91 2.77
N PRO A 233 13.49 15.52 2.69
CA PRO A 233 14.28 15.08 3.85
C PRO A 233 14.20 16.04 5.05
N ALA A 234 14.30 17.35 4.83
CA ALA A 234 14.24 18.36 5.89
C ALA A 234 12.90 18.45 6.65
N LYS A 235 11.82 17.89 6.10
CA LYS A 235 10.48 17.88 6.69
C LYS A 235 9.99 16.49 7.06
N ALA A 236 10.60 15.45 6.50
CA ALA A 236 10.24 14.07 6.78
C ALA A 236 10.42 13.77 8.26
N LYS A 237 9.42 13.16 8.87
CA LYS A 237 9.42 12.75 10.27
C LYS A 237 9.03 11.28 10.34
N LEU A 238 9.66 10.56 11.27
CA LEU A 238 9.23 9.22 11.61
C LEU A 238 7.89 9.33 12.33
N GLU A 239 6.85 8.83 11.71
CA GLU A 239 5.51 8.79 12.27
C GLU A 239 5.39 7.52 13.13
N ARG A 240 5.20 7.71 14.44
CA ARG A 240 4.99 6.62 15.39
C ARG A 240 3.51 6.51 15.69
N MET A 241 2.98 5.30 15.61
CA MET A 241 1.57 4.99 15.75
C MET A 241 1.41 3.99 16.88
N ASP A 242 1.01 4.49 18.06
CA ASP A 242 0.79 3.70 19.27
C ASP A 242 -0.62 3.11 19.28
N TYR A 243 -0.92 2.27 18.28
CA TYR A 243 -2.22 1.63 18.11
C TYR A 243 -2.05 0.18 17.63
N PRO A 244 -2.87 -0.79 18.10
CA PRO A 244 -2.74 -2.18 17.67
C PRO A 244 -2.64 -2.37 16.15
N THR A 245 -1.49 -2.86 15.70
CA THR A 245 -1.15 -3.03 14.28
C THR A 245 -1.21 -4.50 13.88
N ASP A 246 -1.98 -4.79 12.84
CA ASP A 246 -2.14 -6.15 12.31
C ASP A 246 -1.05 -6.52 11.31
N TRP A 247 -0.57 -5.55 10.52
CA TRP A 247 0.54 -5.71 9.59
C TRP A 247 1.04 -4.35 9.07
N ILE A 248 2.27 -4.37 8.56
CA ILE A 248 2.86 -3.28 7.78
C ILE A 248 3.38 -3.84 6.45
N ALA A 249 3.42 -3.02 5.41
CA ALA A 249 3.89 -3.45 4.10
C ALA A 249 4.48 -2.31 3.30
N ILE A 250 5.36 -2.65 2.36
CA ILE A 250 5.78 -1.80 1.26
C ILE A 250 5.51 -2.55 -0.02
N ARG A 251 4.83 -1.91 -0.98
CA ARG A 251 4.47 -2.52 -2.26
C ARG A 251 4.94 -1.65 -3.41
N THR A 252 5.31 -2.29 -4.52
CA THR A 252 5.45 -1.66 -5.84
C THR A 252 4.22 -1.99 -6.70
N LYS A 253 4.36 -1.94 -8.03
CA LYS A 253 3.30 -2.32 -8.96
C LYS A 253 3.02 -3.83 -8.94
N TYR A 254 4.05 -4.67 -8.81
CA TYR A 254 3.94 -6.13 -8.91
C TYR A 254 4.47 -6.90 -7.71
N PHE A 255 5.24 -6.27 -6.83
CA PHE A 255 5.88 -6.94 -5.69
C PHE A 255 5.55 -6.25 -4.37
N ILE A 256 5.74 -6.99 -3.28
CA ILE A 256 5.43 -6.54 -1.93
C ILE A 256 6.35 -7.22 -0.92
N THR A 257 6.73 -6.46 0.09
CA THR A 257 7.26 -6.94 1.37
C THR A 257 6.25 -6.58 2.45
N ALA A 258 5.90 -7.53 3.33
CA ALA A 258 4.96 -7.32 4.41
C ALA A 258 5.39 -8.06 5.67
N LEU A 259 5.30 -7.40 6.81
CA LEU A 259 5.48 -8.02 8.13
C LEU A 259 4.12 -8.18 8.79
N VAL A 260 3.76 -9.43 9.06
CA VAL A 260 2.47 -9.85 9.61
C VAL A 260 2.72 -10.56 10.95
N PRO A 261 2.70 -9.84 12.08
CA PRO A 261 2.94 -10.42 13.39
C PRO A 261 1.85 -11.45 13.73
N GLN A 262 2.16 -12.52 14.44
CA GLN A 262 1.16 -13.56 14.79
C GLN A 262 0.11 -13.02 15.76
N LYS A 263 0.53 -12.22 16.74
CA LYS A 263 -0.35 -11.39 17.58
C LYS A 263 -0.33 -9.95 17.07
N GLN A 264 -1.37 -9.16 17.34
CA GLN A 264 -1.34 -7.74 17.00
C GLN A 264 -0.15 -7.07 17.70
N ALA A 265 0.63 -6.32 16.94
CA ALA A 265 1.71 -5.51 17.48
C ALA A 265 1.12 -4.34 18.27
N PRO A 266 1.71 -3.91 19.40
CA PRO A 266 1.24 -2.75 20.16
C PRO A 266 1.26 -1.44 19.36
N GLY A 267 2.05 -1.36 18.29
CA GLY A 267 2.07 -0.24 17.39
C GLY A 267 3.02 -0.42 16.23
N SER A 268 3.23 0.65 15.48
CA SER A 268 4.09 0.67 14.31
C SER A 268 4.74 2.03 14.10
N GLN A 269 5.74 2.05 13.23
CA GLN A 269 6.36 3.27 12.76
C GLN A 269 6.50 3.27 11.25
N VAL A 270 6.40 4.45 10.66
CA VAL A 270 6.52 4.63 9.22
C VAL A 270 7.21 5.95 8.89
N LEU A 271 8.05 5.94 7.88
CA LEU A 271 8.74 7.10 7.34
C LEU A 271 8.64 7.08 5.82
N ALA A 272 8.33 8.24 5.23
CA ALA A 272 8.28 8.42 3.79
C ALA A 272 9.10 9.65 3.39
N ILE A 273 10.20 9.42 2.68
CA ILE A 273 11.11 10.46 2.20
C ILE A 273 11.00 10.52 0.68
N GLN A 274 11.01 11.74 0.14
CA GLN A 274 11.16 11.99 -1.28
C GLN A 274 12.33 12.93 -1.53
N GLU A 275 13.34 12.46 -2.26
CA GLU A 275 14.55 13.20 -2.58
C GLU A 275 14.88 13.03 -4.06
N ASN A 276 15.12 14.13 -4.77
CA ASN A 276 15.47 14.14 -6.20
C ASN A 276 14.49 13.35 -7.12
N GLY A 277 13.25 13.17 -6.70
CA GLY A 277 12.22 12.42 -7.44
C GLY A 277 12.15 10.94 -7.07
N ASP A 278 13.09 10.41 -6.29
CA ASP A 278 13.03 9.07 -5.72
C ASP A 278 12.29 9.10 -4.38
N ILE A 279 11.49 8.07 -4.15
CA ILE A 279 10.74 7.89 -2.91
C ILE A 279 11.41 6.75 -2.15
N ARG A 280 11.53 6.89 -0.83
CA ARG A 280 11.99 5.84 0.07
C ARG A 280 11.00 5.68 1.21
N PHE A 281 10.74 4.44 1.58
CA PHE A 281 9.91 4.10 2.71
C PHE A 281 10.66 3.25 3.71
N ASP A 282 10.49 3.57 4.99
CA ASP A 282 10.91 2.72 6.09
C ASP A 282 9.67 2.40 6.93
N VAL A 283 9.46 1.11 7.24
CA VAL A 283 8.32 0.66 8.05
C VAL A 283 8.81 -0.18 9.23
N GLY A 284 8.11 -0.20 10.35
CA GLY A 284 8.45 -1.06 11.49
C GLY A 284 7.28 -1.37 12.40
N LEU A 285 7.37 -2.51 13.09
CA LEU A 285 6.41 -2.95 14.10
C LEU A 285 7.06 -2.86 15.48
N TYR A 286 6.29 -2.36 16.44
CA TYR A 286 6.64 -2.49 17.85
C TYR A 286 6.29 -3.90 18.34
N PHE A 287 7.03 -4.41 19.31
CA PHE A 287 6.70 -5.66 20.00
C PHE A 287 7.17 -5.65 21.45
N ASP A 288 6.44 -6.40 22.29
CA ASP A 288 6.79 -6.63 23.69
C ASP A 288 7.95 -7.64 23.78
N VAL A 289 8.99 -7.28 24.52
CA VAL A 289 10.20 -8.11 24.65
C VAL A 289 10.10 -9.19 25.73
N SER A 290 9.05 -9.18 26.57
CA SER A 290 8.87 -10.15 27.66
C SER A 290 8.66 -11.59 27.19
N HIS A 291 8.34 -11.78 25.92
CA HIS A 291 8.19 -13.08 25.29
C HIS A 291 8.71 -13.05 23.85
N PRO A 292 8.96 -14.21 23.23
CA PRO A 292 9.35 -14.27 21.82
C PRO A 292 8.32 -13.59 20.91
N PHE A 293 8.80 -12.75 19.99
CA PHE A 293 8.00 -12.09 18.98
C PHE A 293 7.97 -12.91 17.70
N LEU A 294 6.79 -13.42 17.36
CA LEU A 294 6.55 -14.24 16.18
C LEU A 294 5.88 -13.39 15.09
N SER A 295 6.46 -13.38 13.89
CA SER A 295 5.96 -12.64 12.74
C SER A 295 6.28 -13.34 11.44
N THR A 296 5.37 -13.25 10.47
CA THR A 296 5.59 -13.74 9.11
C THR A 296 6.04 -12.58 8.24
N LEU A 297 7.23 -12.67 7.66
CA LEU A 297 7.66 -11.82 6.54
C LEU A 297 7.18 -12.45 5.24
N TYR A 298 6.42 -11.72 4.43
CA TYR A 298 6.17 -12.05 3.04
C TYR A 298 7.03 -11.16 2.16
N ILE A 299 7.83 -11.72 1.26
CA ILE A 299 8.56 -10.98 0.23
C ILE A 299 8.41 -11.67 -1.12
N GLY A 300 7.73 -11.02 -2.06
CA GLY A 300 7.46 -11.65 -3.35
C GLY A 300 6.33 -10.99 -4.15
N PRO A 301 5.68 -11.75 -5.05
CA PRO A 301 4.70 -11.22 -5.99
C PRO A 301 3.40 -10.78 -5.30
N LEU A 302 2.81 -9.69 -5.77
CA LEU A 302 1.55 -9.15 -5.30
C LEU A 302 0.37 -9.89 -5.96
N GLU A 303 0.18 -11.15 -5.58
CA GLU A 303 -0.89 -12.02 -6.11
C GLU A 303 -2.04 -12.21 -5.11
N TYR A 304 -3.28 -11.96 -5.53
CA TYR A 304 -4.45 -11.97 -4.65
C TYR A 304 -4.60 -13.26 -3.82
N SER A 305 -4.45 -14.43 -4.45
CA SER A 305 -4.58 -15.72 -3.78
C SER A 305 -3.53 -15.92 -2.69
N ARG A 306 -2.27 -15.56 -2.96
CA ARG A 306 -1.16 -15.67 -2.00
C ARG A 306 -1.32 -14.71 -0.85
N ILE A 307 -1.61 -13.45 -1.16
CA ILE A 307 -1.80 -12.41 -0.14
C ILE A 307 -2.99 -12.74 0.77
N LYS A 308 -4.10 -13.25 0.21
CA LYS A 308 -5.26 -13.66 1.01
C LYS A 308 -4.93 -14.82 1.97
N GLN A 309 -4.01 -15.71 1.60
CA GLN A 309 -3.60 -16.83 2.47
C GLN A 309 -2.79 -16.38 3.70
N LEU A 310 -2.21 -15.17 3.70
CA LEU A 310 -1.53 -14.62 4.86
C LEU A 310 -2.51 -14.29 6.02
N GLY A 311 -3.81 -14.20 5.73
CA GLY A 311 -4.83 -13.86 6.72
C GLY A 311 -4.81 -12.37 7.09
N LYS A 312 -5.36 -12.04 8.27
CA LYS A 312 -5.35 -10.69 8.87
C LYS A 312 -5.72 -9.53 7.95
N ASN A 313 -6.64 -9.77 7.01
CA ASN A 313 -7.06 -8.77 6.02
C ASN A 313 -5.91 -8.17 5.20
N VAL A 314 -4.78 -8.87 5.02
CA VAL A 314 -3.67 -8.37 4.18
C VAL A 314 -4.13 -8.18 2.74
N ASP A 315 -5.20 -8.87 2.29
CA ASP A 315 -5.82 -8.65 0.98
C ASP A 315 -6.38 -7.23 0.77
N ARG A 316 -6.49 -6.40 1.83
CA ARG A 316 -6.81 -4.97 1.75
C ARG A 316 -5.71 -4.15 1.07
N ILE A 317 -4.49 -4.67 0.95
CA ILE A 317 -3.41 -4.07 0.15
C ILE A 317 -3.79 -3.96 -1.33
N MET A 318 -4.74 -4.77 -1.78
CA MET A 318 -5.21 -4.80 -3.17
C MET A 318 -6.26 -3.71 -3.39
N ASN A 319 -5.93 -2.75 -4.25
CA ASN A 319 -6.87 -1.70 -4.65
C ASN A 319 -7.81 -2.22 -5.74
N PHE A 320 -8.96 -2.76 -5.33
CA PHE A 320 -10.04 -3.18 -6.24
C PHE A 320 -10.99 -2.04 -6.64
N GLY A 321 -10.62 -0.79 -6.38
CA GLY A 321 -11.43 0.40 -6.63
C GLY A 321 -12.41 0.72 -5.49
N TRP A 322 -13.36 1.60 -5.81
CA TRP A 322 -14.38 2.08 -4.88
C TRP A 322 -15.24 0.94 -4.31
N ALA A 323 -15.76 1.13 -3.10
CA ALA A 323 -16.47 0.10 -2.35
C ALA A 323 -17.65 -0.54 -3.13
N PHE A 324 -18.36 0.24 -3.95
CA PHE A 324 -19.49 -0.25 -4.75
C PHE A 324 -19.07 -1.03 -6.02
N ILE A 325 -17.87 -0.77 -6.57
CA ILE A 325 -17.33 -1.48 -7.75
C ILE A 325 -16.52 -2.71 -7.34
N ARG A 326 -15.89 -2.68 -6.15
CA ARG A 326 -15.06 -3.75 -5.60
C ARG A 326 -15.63 -5.17 -5.75
N PRO A 327 -16.93 -5.44 -5.52
CA PRO A 327 -17.49 -6.78 -5.73
C PRO A 327 -17.37 -7.24 -7.19
N ILE A 328 -17.64 -6.33 -8.15
CA ILE A 328 -17.54 -6.60 -9.58
C ILE A 328 -16.08 -6.89 -9.95
N SER A 329 -15.14 -6.07 -9.48
CA SER A 329 -13.70 -6.28 -9.72
C SER A 329 -13.23 -7.65 -9.23
N LYS A 330 -13.66 -8.07 -8.03
CA LYS A 330 -13.32 -9.39 -7.47
C LYS A 330 -13.92 -10.53 -8.30
N ILE A 331 -15.17 -10.40 -8.76
CA ILE A 331 -15.83 -11.40 -9.63
C ILE A 331 -15.08 -11.52 -10.96
N VAL A 332 -14.78 -10.39 -11.61
CA VAL A 332 -14.04 -10.36 -12.87
C VAL A 332 -12.68 -11.03 -12.71
N HIS A 333 -11.93 -10.67 -11.66
CA HIS A 333 -10.62 -11.27 -11.40
C HIS A 333 -10.70 -12.79 -11.18
N TRP A 334 -11.65 -13.25 -10.36
CA TRP A 334 -11.89 -14.68 -10.14
C TRP A 334 -12.22 -15.41 -11.45
N PHE A 335 -13.07 -14.81 -12.27
CA PHE A 335 -13.47 -15.37 -13.55
C PHE A 335 -12.30 -15.46 -14.54
N LEU A 336 -11.46 -14.43 -14.63
CA LEU A 336 -10.25 -14.46 -15.46
C LEU A 336 -9.29 -15.57 -15.05
N ILE A 337 -9.07 -15.77 -13.74
CA ILE A 337 -8.23 -16.87 -13.23
C ILE A 337 -8.88 -18.23 -13.55
N PHE A 338 -10.20 -18.33 -13.40
CA PHE A 338 -10.94 -19.54 -13.75
C PHE A 338 -10.75 -19.90 -15.22
N LEU A 339 -10.89 -18.95 -16.15
CA LEU A 339 -10.61 -19.18 -17.56
C LEU A 339 -9.15 -19.58 -17.81
N TYR A 340 -8.19 -18.91 -17.16
CA TYR A 340 -6.77 -19.19 -17.33
C TYR A 340 -6.40 -20.62 -16.92
N LYS A 341 -7.11 -21.19 -15.93
CA LYS A 341 -6.92 -22.59 -15.52
C LYS A 341 -7.20 -23.59 -16.66
N TYR A 342 -8.11 -23.28 -17.58
CA TYR A 342 -8.43 -24.14 -18.74
C TYR A 342 -7.67 -23.73 -20.00
N ILE A 343 -7.38 -22.44 -20.14
CA ILE A 343 -6.68 -21.86 -21.28
C ILE A 343 -5.49 -21.07 -20.74
N PRO A 344 -4.30 -21.68 -20.59
CA PRO A 344 -3.13 -21.04 -19.99
C PRO A 344 -2.46 -20.03 -20.94
N ASN A 345 -3.25 -19.15 -21.56
CA ASN A 345 -2.83 -18.07 -22.43
C ASN A 345 -3.75 -16.87 -22.21
N TYR A 346 -3.20 -15.80 -21.62
CA TYR A 346 -3.97 -14.60 -21.29
C TYR A 346 -4.62 -13.93 -22.50
N GLY A 347 -4.03 -14.00 -23.69
CA GLY A 347 -4.61 -13.44 -24.91
C GLY A 347 -5.93 -14.12 -25.28
N PHE A 348 -5.96 -15.46 -25.23
CA PHE A 348 -7.20 -16.22 -25.46
C PHE A 348 -8.20 -16.04 -24.32
N VAL A 349 -7.75 -15.99 -23.07
CA VAL A 349 -8.62 -15.70 -21.92
C VAL A 349 -9.34 -14.37 -22.10
N LEU A 350 -8.61 -13.32 -22.48
CA LEU A 350 -9.18 -11.99 -22.72
C LEU A 350 -10.12 -11.97 -23.93
N LEU A 351 -9.79 -12.71 -25.00
CA LEU A 351 -10.68 -12.86 -26.16
C LEU A 351 -12.01 -13.48 -25.73
N VAL A 352 -11.97 -14.63 -25.07
CA VAL A 352 -13.19 -15.32 -24.61
C VAL A 352 -13.97 -14.45 -23.62
N PHE A 353 -13.27 -13.82 -22.67
CA PHE A 353 -13.88 -12.88 -21.73
C PHE A 353 -14.60 -11.73 -22.46
N SER A 354 -13.96 -11.11 -23.46
CA SER A 354 -14.56 -10.02 -24.24
C SER A 354 -15.82 -10.43 -24.97
N VAL A 355 -15.85 -11.64 -25.56
CA VAL A 355 -17.02 -12.19 -26.24
C VAL A 355 -18.15 -12.44 -25.24
N LEU A 356 -17.85 -13.02 -24.08
CA LEU A 356 -18.84 -13.28 -23.03
C LEU A 356 -19.43 -12.00 -22.47
N VAL A 357 -18.60 -10.99 -22.18
CA VAL A 357 -19.09 -9.67 -21.76
C VAL A 357 -20.00 -9.08 -22.82
N LYS A 358 -19.62 -9.15 -24.11
CA LYS A 358 -20.45 -8.64 -25.22
C LYS A 358 -21.80 -9.35 -25.32
N ILE A 359 -21.85 -10.67 -25.08
CA ILE A 359 -23.09 -11.44 -25.03
C ILE A 359 -23.94 -11.02 -23.83
N LEU A 360 -23.32 -10.84 -22.67
CA LEU A 360 -24.01 -10.44 -21.44
C LEU A 360 -24.63 -9.03 -21.56
N VAL A 361 -23.92 -8.08 -22.17
CA VAL A 361 -24.43 -6.71 -22.38
C VAL A 361 -25.26 -6.56 -23.66
N TYR A 362 -25.30 -7.58 -24.53
CA TYR A 362 -26.05 -7.56 -25.80
C TYR A 362 -27.50 -7.07 -25.69
N PRO A 363 -28.36 -7.55 -24.76
CA PRO A 363 -29.74 -7.08 -24.67
C PRO A 363 -29.82 -5.58 -24.36
N LEU A 364 -28.87 -5.06 -23.60
CA LEU A 364 -28.76 -3.65 -23.25
C LEU A 364 -28.27 -2.83 -24.45
N THR A 365 -27.25 -3.31 -25.16
CA THR A 365 -26.74 -2.69 -26.38
C THR A 365 -27.80 -2.68 -27.50
N ALA A 366 -28.58 -3.75 -27.67
CA ALA A 366 -29.66 -3.83 -28.64
C ALA A 366 -30.76 -2.80 -28.36
N LYS A 367 -31.13 -2.59 -27.09
CA LYS A 367 -32.06 -1.52 -26.68
C LYS A 367 -31.52 -0.13 -26.98
N SER A 368 -30.23 0.13 -26.71
CA SER A 368 -29.66 1.42 -27.07
C SER A 368 -29.62 1.63 -28.59
N TYR A 369 -29.26 0.59 -29.37
CA TYR A 369 -29.22 0.67 -30.83
C TYR A 369 -30.59 0.96 -31.45
N THR A 370 -31.65 0.32 -30.95
CA THR A 370 -33.03 0.62 -31.36
C THR A 370 -33.44 2.05 -31.01
N SER A 371 -33.03 2.56 -29.85
CA SER A 371 -33.26 3.96 -29.48
C SER A 371 -32.54 4.94 -30.43
N THR A 372 -31.29 4.66 -30.78
CA THR A 372 -30.52 5.51 -31.71
C THR A 372 -31.14 5.50 -33.11
N LYS A 373 -31.62 4.35 -33.59
CA LYS A 373 -32.35 4.28 -34.87
C LYS A 373 -33.62 5.11 -34.86
N LYS A 374 -34.40 5.07 -33.78
CA LYS A 374 -35.60 5.93 -33.64
C LYS A 374 -35.24 7.41 -33.61
N MET A 375 -34.14 7.78 -32.94
CA MET A 375 -33.63 9.16 -32.95
C MET A 375 -33.24 9.62 -34.36
N GLN A 376 -32.55 8.77 -35.13
CA GLN A 376 -32.20 9.06 -36.52
C GLN A 376 -33.44 9.23 -37.41
N ALA A 377 -34.50 8.45 -37.16
CA ALA A 377 -35.75 8.55 -37.91
C ALA A 377 -36.49 9.88 -37.69
N ILE A 378 -36.40 10.48 -36.50
CA ILE A 378 -37.06 11.76 -36.18
C ILE A 378 -36.20 12.99 -36.50
N GLN A 379 -34.93 12.80 -36.88
CA GLN A 379 -34.01 13.87 -37.26
C GLN A 379 -34.56 14.86 -38.31
N PRO A 380 -35.23 14.43 -39.40
CA PRO A 380 -35.81 15.37 -40.37
C PRO A 380 -36.93 16.22 -39.74
N MET A 381 -37.81 15.63 -38.94
CA MET A 381 -38.86 16.37 -38.23
C MET A 381 -38.27 17.37 -37.22
N LEU A 382 -37.15 17.00 -36.60
CA LEU A 382 -36.41 17.89 -35.70
C LEU A 382 -35.86 19.12 -36.43
N ASN A 383 -35.41 18.95 -37.68
CA ASN A 383 -34.91 20.04 -38.52
C ASN A 383 -36.03 20.99 -38.94
N ASP A 384 -37.18 20.46 -39.37
CA ASP A 384 -38.36 21.26 -39.70
C ASP A 384 -38.84 22.07 -38.48
N LEU A 385 -38.83 21.46 -37.30
CA LEU A 385 -39.17 22.11 -36.04
C LEU A 385 -38.20 23.24 -35.71
N ARG A 386 -36.91 23.03 -36.00
CA ARG A 386 -35.84 24.00 -35.79
C ARG A 386 -35.98 25.19 -36.74
N GLU A 387 -36.40 24.97 -37.98
CA GLU A 387 -36.70 26.04 -38.94
C GLU A 387 -37.92 26.86 -38.52
N LYS A 388 -39.00 26.20 -38.09
CA LYS A 388 -40.23 26.87 -37.62
C LYS A 388 -40.04 27.73 -36.37
N HIS A 389 -39.09 27.37 -35.50
CA HIS A 389 -38.86 28.04 -34.21
C HIS A 389 -37.46 28.67 -34.08
N LYS A 390 -36.82 29.08 -35.20
CA LYS A 390 -35.46 29.68 -35.21
C LYS A 390 -35.26 30.83 -34.21
N ASN A 391 -36.30 31.63 -33.96
CA ASN A 391 -36.21 32.83 -33.12
C ASN A 391 -36.76 32.65 -31.68
N ASP A 392 -37.24 31.44 -31.31
CA ASP A 392 -37.83 31.18 -29.99
C ASP A 392 -37.33 29.85 -29.42
N GLN A 393 -36.19 29.90 -28.71
CA GLN A 393 -35.56 28.72 -28.09
C GLN A 393 -36.46 28.05 -27.05
N LYS A 394 -37.33 28.80 -26.35
CA LYS A 394 -38.23 28.21 -25.34
C LYS A 394 -39.31 27.37 -26.01
N LYS A 395 -39.94 27.87 -27.07
CA LYS A 395 -40.92 27.09 -27.85
C LYS A 395 -40.27 25.92 -28.56
N PHE A 396 -39.06 26.09 -29.11
CA PHE A 396 -38.32 24.99 -29.70
C PHE A 396 -38.05 23.85 -28.69
N ALA A 397 -37.57 24.17 -27.49
CA ALA A 397 -37.30 23.14 -26.47
C ALA A 397 -38.57 22.40 -26.02
N GLN A 398 -39.70 23.10 -25.88
CA GLN A 398 -40.99 22.47 -25.56
C GLN A 398 -41.49 21.56 -26.67
N ALA A 399 -41.45 22.04 -27.91
CA ALA A 399 -41.88 21.27 -29.07
C ALA A 399 -40.96 20.07 -29.34
N GLN A 400 -39.65 20.22 -29.10
CA GLN A 400 -38.68 19.13 -29.19
C GLN A 400 -38.99 18.02 -28.18
N MET A 401 -39.26 18.36 -26.91
CA MET A 401 -39.65 17.38 -25.90
C MET A 401 -40.99 16.70 -26.22
N ALA A 402 -41.96 17.45 -26.77
CA ALA A 402 -43.23 16.89 -27.21
C ALA A 402 -43.03 15.87 -28.35
N LEU A 403 -42.22 16.20 -29.35
CA LEU A 403 -41.88 15.31 -30.46
C LEU A 403 -41.18 14.03 -29.98
N PHE A 404 -40.22 14.15 -29.05
CA PHE A 404 -39.56 13.00 -28.43
C PHE A 404 -40.54 12.10 -27.67
N LYS A 405 -41.49 12.69 -26.93
CA LYS A 405 -42.51 11.96 -26.18
C LYS A 405 -43.51 11.25 -27.10
N GLU A 406 -43.95 11.92 -28.16
CA GLU A 406 -44.86 11.37 -29.17
C GLU A 406 -44.25 10.17 -29.89
N HIS A 407 -42.96 10.22 -30.23
CA HIS A 407 -42.26 9.15 -30.93
C HIS A 407 -41.60 8.13 -29.99
N GLY A 408 -41.81 8.27 -28.67
CA GLY A 408 -41.28 7.34 -27.66
C GLY A 408 -39.76 7.24 -27.66
N VAL A 409 -39.06 8.34 -27.94
CA VAL A 409 -37.59 8.41 -27.99
C VAL A 409 -37.08 9.05 -26.71
N ASN A 410 -36.15 8.37 -26.02
CA ASN A 410 -35.46 8.96 -24.88
C ASN A 410 -34.09 9.52 -25.34
N PRO A 411 -33.84 10.83 -25.24
CA PRO A 411 -32.55 11.39 -25.64
C PRO A 411 -31.38 10.89 -24.78
N LEU A 412 -31.64 10.40 -23.56
CA LEU A 412 -30.62 9.86 -22.66
C LEU A 412 -30.25 8.39 -22.94
N SER A 413 -31.07 7.62 -23.66
CA SER A 413 -30.70 6.23 -24.00
C SER A 413 -29.58 6.13 -25.05
N GLY A 414 -29.26 7.24 -25.72
CA GLY A 414 -28.11 7.34 -26.63
C GLY A 414 -26.76 7.46 -25.92
N CYS A 415 -26.70 8.07 -24.73
CA CYS A 415 -25.46 8.17 -23.94
C CYS A 415 -25.29 6.99 -22.96
N MET A 416 -26.33 6.18 -22.75
CA MET A 416 -26.30 5.02 -21.86
C MET A 416 -25.17 4.00 -22.17
N PRO A 417 -24.80 3.70 -23.43
CA PRO A 417 -23.66 2.81 -23.72
C PRO A 417 -22.29 3.41 -23.44
N ILE A 418 -22.17 4.74 -23.38
CA ILE A 418 -20.91 5.43 -23.05
C ILE A 418 -20.78 5.57 -21.52
N LEU A 419 -21.91 5.68 -20.83
CA LEU A 419 -21.98 5.78 -19.38
C LEU A 419 -21.69 4.45 -18.66
N LEU A 420 -22.07 3.33 -19.30
CA LEU A 420 -21.75 1.96 -18.87
C LEU A 420 -20.36 1.57 -19.34
#